data_AF-A0A519XV20-F1
#
_entry.id   AF-A0A519XV20-F1
#
_cell.length_a   1.000
_cell.length_b   1.000
_cell.length_c   1.000
_cell.angle_alpha   90.00
_cell.angle_beta   90.00
_cell.angle_gamma   90.00
#
_symmetry.space_group_name_H-M   'P 1'
#
loop_
_entity.id
_entity.type
_entity.pdbx_description
1 polymer ?
#
loop_
_entity_poly.entity_id
_entity_poly.type
_entity_poly.pdbx_seq_one_letter_code
_entity_poly.pdbx_strand_id
1 'polypeptide(L)'
;MAPPRPPATPDMFNAIVNERLLEFGAEGIRKYDLLRWNLLASKIATTKANLNLLRQGASPYQNVPQYQYYRVVSGVVQWQRSFYRPSPANAAAPTGTTRVNWRLAIDNTYVANLQPNGTVVPFTTGTTTTSVNSTGAGLAAEYVTGQGKELLPIPQTTLDTDPALKQNAGY
;
A
#
# COMPACT_ATOMS: atom_id res chain seq x y z
N MET A 1 3.07 44.58 9.80
CA MET A 1 3.22 43.41 10.69
C MET A 1 2.46 42.27 10.04
N ALA A 2 3.13 41.22 9.56
CA ALA A 2 2.43 40.07 8.99
C ALA A 2 1.53 39.45 10.09
N PRO A 3 0.32 38.97 9.77
CA PRO A 3 -0.53 38.33 10.76
C PRO A 3 0.23 37.16 11.41
N PRO A 4 0.03 36.91 12.72
CA PRO A 4 0.67 35.80 13.40
C PRO A 4 0.35 34.50 12.65
N ARG A 5 1.40 33.79 12.26
CA ARG A 5 1.30 32.47 11.63
C ARG A 5 0.49 31.57 12.55
N PRO A 6 -0.64 31.00 12.12
CA PRO A 6 -1.38 30.06 12.96
C PRO A 6 -0.43 28.92 13.38
N PRO A 7 -0.47 28.49 14.65
CA PRO A 7 0.39 27.41 15.12
C PRO A 7 0.14 26.16 14.28
N ALA A 8 1.22 25.47 13.91
CA ALA A 8 1.13 24.18 13.23
C ALA A 8 0.57 23.15 14.20
N THR A 9 -0.76 23.06 14.31
CA THR A 9 -1.41 22.01 15.07
C THR A 9 -1.15 20.66 14.40
N PRO A 10 -1.20 19.53 15.13
CA PRO A 10 -1.17 18.19 14.53
C PRO A 10 -2.15 18.04 13.36
N ASP A 11 -3.30 18.71 13.40
CA ASP A 11 -4.29 18.73 12.32
C ASP A 11 -3.77 19.44 11.06
N MET A 12 -3.07 20.58 11.21
CA MET A 12 -2.46 21.27 10.08
C MET A 12 -1.37 20.41 9.43
N PHE A 13 -0.55 19.73 10.22
CA PHE A 13 0.46 18.81 9.68
C PHE A 13 -0.19 17.65 8.95
N ASN A 14 -1.23 17.03 9.52
CA ASN A 14 -1.98 15.96 8.87
C ASN A 14 -2.64 16.43 7.56
N ALA A 15 -3.17 17.66 7.52
CA ALA A 15 -3.69 18.26 6.30
C ALA A 15 -2.59 18.39 5.24
N ILE A 16 -1.40 18.93 5.58
CA ILE A 16 -0.26 19.02 4.65
C ILE A 16 0.16 17.63 4.14
N VAL A 17 0.20 16.64 5.02
CA VAL A 17 0.52 15.24 4.66
C VAL A 17 -0.51 14.69 3.68
N ASN A 18 -1.80 15.04 3.80
CA ASN A 18 -2.85 14.58 2.90
C ASN A 18 -2.86 15.35 1.57
N GLU A 19 -2.74 16.68 1.59
CA GLU A 19 -2.71 17.49 0.36
C GLU A 19 -1.54 17.08 -0.53
N ARG A 20 -0.35 16.85 0.03
CA ARG A 20 0.81 16.38 -0.76
C ARG A 20 0.63 14.99 -1.34
N LEU A 21 -0.26 14.15 -0.77
CA LEU A 21 -0.61 12.86 -1.35
C LEU A 21 -1.52 13.05 -2.57
N LEU A 22 -2.48 13.97 -2.49
CA LEU A 22 -3.47 14.21 -3.53
C LEU A 22 -2.87 14.99 -4.71
N GLU A 23 -2.09 16.03 -4.43
CA GLU A 23 -1.48 16.90 -5.45
C GLU A 23 -0.40 16.18 -6.25
N PHE A 24 0.50 15.46 -5.57
CA PHE A 24 1.66 14.83 -6.18
C PHE A 24 1.55 13.31 -6.25
N GLY A 25 0.31 12.82 -6.39
CA GLY A 25 0.04 11.41 -6.59
C GLY A 25 0.73 10.89 -7.85
N ALA A 26 1.41 9.75 -7.75
CA ALA A 26 2.16 9.11 -8.85
C ALA A 26 3.41 9.85 -9.37
N GLU A 27 3.84 10.96 -8.75
CA GLU A 27 5.07 11.68 -9.15
C GLU A 27 6.35 11.18 -8.49
N GLY A 28 6.29 10.08 -7.73
CA GLY A 28 7.45 9.46 -7.09
C GLY A 28 8.01 10.20 -5.86
N ILE A 29 7.45 11.36 -5.48
CA ILE A 29 7.96 12.14 -4.34
C ILE A 29 7.47 11.67 -2.97
N ARG A 30 6.35 10.94 -2.94
CA ARG A 30 5.66 10.56 -1.69
C ARG A 30 6.53 9.73 -0.74
N LYS A 31 7.39 8.87 -1.29
CA LYS A 31 8.34 8.06 -0.50
C LYS A 31 9.26 8.95 0.32
N TYR A 32 9.87 9.96 -0.31
CA TYR A 32 10.83 10.86 0.32
C TYR A 32 10.15 11.75 1.36
N ASP A 33 8.93 12.20 1.09
CA ASP A 33 8.11 12.93 2.06
C ASP A 33 7.85 12.11 3.33
N LEU A 34 7.41 10.86 3.18
CA LEU A 34 7.14 10.00 4.32
C LEU A 34 8.43 9.62 5.08
N LEU A 35 9.56 9.48 4.39
CA LEU A 35 10.86 9.24 5.02
C LEU A 35 11.29 10.41 5.89
N ARG A 36 11.32 11.63 5.34
CA ARG A 36 11.77 12.83 6.08
C ARG A 36 10.83 13.23 7.22
N TRP A 37 9.59 12.75 7.19
CA TRP A 37 8.61 12.93 8.28
C TRP A 37 8.56 11.75 9.25
N ASN A 38 9.38 10.72 9.07
CA ASN A 38 9.36 9.50 9.87
C ASN A 38 7.98 8.80 9.90
N LEU A 39 7.26 8.84 8.78
CA LEU A 39 5.91 8.26 8.62
C LEU A 39 5.89 7.02 7.73
N LEU A 40 6.99 6.70 7.02
CA LEU A 40 6.98 5.63 6.02
C LEU A 40 6.62 4.27 6.62
N ALA A 41 7.24 3.87 7.73
CA ALA A 41 6.93 2.59 8.40
C ALA A 41 5.45 2.49 8.77
N SER A 42 4.94 3.54 9.42
CA SER A 42 3.54 3.62 9.83
C SER A 42 2.59 3.47 8.64
N LYS A 43 2.84 4.21 7.54
CA LYS A 43 2.00 4.13 6.33
C LYS A 43 2.09 2.80 5.60
N ILE A 44 3.26 2.16 5.57
CA ILE A 44 3.42 0.80 5.05
C ILE A 44 2.60 -0.17 5.90
N ALA A 45 2.72 -0.12 7.23
CA ALA A 45 1.98 -0.99 8.14
C ALA A 45 0.45 -0.82 8.01
N THR A 46 -0.03 0.43 7.95
CA THR A 46 -1.46 0.72 7.73
C THR A 46 -1.93 0.16 6.38
N THR A 47 -1.13 0.31 5.32
CA THR A 47 -1.47 -0.24 3.99
C THR A 47 -1.56 -1.77 4.01
N LYS A 48 -0.62 -2.46 4.66
CA LYS A 48 -0.66 -3.93 4.82
C LYS A 48 -1.93 -4.38 5.55
N ALA A 49 -2.30 -3.71 6.64
CA ALA A 49 -3.51 -4.00 7.37
C ALA A 49 -4.77 -3.79 6.52
N ASN A 50 -4.83 -2.67 5.79
CA ASN A 50 -5.95 -2.36 4.89
C ASN A 50 -6.08 -3.38 3.75
N LEU A 51 -4.98 -3.86 3.16
CA LEU A 51 -5.02 -4.91 2.14
C LEU A 51 -5.59 -6.22 2.69
N ASN A 52 -5.27 -6.57 3.94
CA ASN A 52 -5.85 -7.74 4.58
C ASN A 52 -7.36 -7.56 4.88
N LEU A 53 -7.79 -6.36 5.29
CA LEU A 53 -9.22 -6.03 5.45
C LEU A 53 -9.96 -6.08 4.10
N LEU A 54 -9.35 -5.55 3.04
CA LEU A 54 -9.89 -5.56 1.68
C LEU A 54 -10.05 -6.99 1.14
N ARG A 55 -9.04 -7.85 1.32
CA ARG A 55 -9.12 -9.30 1.03
C ARG A 55 -10.34 -9.93 1.70
N GLN A 56 -10.52 -9.66 2.99
CA GLN A 56 -11.63 -10.20 3.78
C GLN A 56 -12.99 -9.59 3.40
N GLY A 57 -13.00 -8.38 2.81
CA GLY A 57 -14.23 -7.58 2.70
C GLY A 57 -14.69 -7.03 4.05
N ALA A 58 -13.77 -6.90 5.01
CA ALA A 58 -13.99 -6.36 6.36
C ALA A 58 -13.91 -4.83 6.38
N SER A 59 -14.45 -4.19 7.43
CA SER A 59 -14.68 -2.73 7.45
C SER A 59 -13.39 -1.98 7.15
N PRO A 60 -13.37 -1.00 6.23
CA PRO A 60 -14.48 -0.35 5.49
C PRO A 60 -14.78 -0.91 4.07
N TYR A 61 -14.28 -2.08 3.71
CA TYR A 61 -14.27 -2.59 2.32
C TYR A 61 -15.44 -3.52 1.94
N GLN A 62 -16.58 -3.45 2.65
CA GLN A 62 -17.70 -4.42 2.56
C GLN A 62 -18.32 -4.36 1.18
N ASN A 63 -18.36 -3.14 0.65
CA ASN A 63 -19.02 -2.79 -0.58
C ASN A 63 -18.11 -3.00 -1.80
N VAL A 64 -16.84 -3.40 -1.60
CA VAL A 64 -15.95 -3.71 -2.71
C VAL A 64 -16.32 -5.09 -3.29
N PRO A 65 -16.58 -5.19 -4.61
CA PRO A 65 -16.99 -6.45 -5.23
C PRO A 65 -15.90 -7.52 -5.21
N GLN A 66 -16.28 -8.79 -5.04
CA GLN A 66 -15.39 -9.95 -5.21
C GLN A 66 -15.00 -10.14 -6.68
N TYR A 67 -15.98 -9.97 -7.56
CA TYR A 67 -15.83 -10.14 -8.99
C TYR A 67 -16.29 -8.90 -9.73
N GLN A 68 -15.63 -8.59 -10.83
CA GLN A 68 -16.05 -7.57 -11.75
C GLN A 68 -16.29 -8.19 -13.13
N TYR A 69 -17.21 -7.63 -13.90
CA TYR A 69 -17.56 -8.13 -15.23
C TYR A 69 -17.40 -7.03 -16.25
N TYR A 70 -16.83 -7.38 -17.39
CA TYR A 70 -16.64 -6.47 -18.51
C TYR A 70 -17.00 -7.13 -19.83
N ARG A 71 -17.19 -6.31 -20.85
CA ARG A 71 -17.15 -6.72 -22.26
C ARG A 71 -16.29 -5.72 -23.02
N VAL A 72 -15.88 -6.08 -24.23
CA VAL A 72 -15.13 -5.18 -25.10
C VAL A 72 -16.05 -4.69 -26.21
N VAL A 73 -16.17 -3.38 -26.36
CA VAL A 73 -16.94 -2.74 -27.43
C VAL A 73 -16.00 -1.79 -28.16
N SER A 74 -15.80 -2.00 -29.46
CA SER A 74 -14.88 -1.20 -30.28
C SER A 74 -13.46 -1.07 -29.70
N GLY A 75 -12.95 -2.16 -29.12
CA GLY A 75 -11.61 -2.18 -28.49
C GLY A 75 -11.54 -1.58 -27.08
N VAL A 76 -12.64 -1.07 -26.53
CA VAL A 76 -12.68 -0.43 -25.21
C VAL A 76 -13.37 -1.33 -24.19
N VAL A 77 -12.79 -1.43 -22.99
CA VAL A 77 -13.36 -2.16 -21.85
C VAL A 77 -14.58 -1.42 -21.32
N GLN A 78 -15.73 -2.08 -21.31
CA GLN A 78 -16.96 -1.59 -20.71
C GLN A 78 -17.32 -2.42 -19.47
N TRP A 79 -17.15 -1.82 -18.28
CA TRP A 79 -17.54 -2.41 -17.01
C TRP A 79 -19.06 -2.47 -16.86
N GLN A 80 -19.59 -3.62 -16.42
CA GLN A 80 -21.02 -3.90 -16.38
C GLN A 80 -21.65 -3.71 -14.98
N ARG A 81 -20.84 -3.35 -13.97
CA ARG A 81 -21.31 -3.17 -12.58
C ARG A 81 -20.53 -2.08 -11.85
N SER A 82 -21.13 -1.59 -10.77
CA SER A 82 -20.50 -0.64 -9.84
C SER A 82 -19.30 -1.26 -9.10
N PHE A 83 -18.25 -0.46 -8.95
CA PHE A 83 -17.09 -0.77 -8.11
C PHE A 83 -17.35 -0.61 -6.61
N TYR A 84 -18.51 -0.07 -6.23
CA TYR A 84 -18.86 0.28 -4.85
C TYR A 84 -20.08 -0.49 -4.36
N ARG A 85 -20.37 -1.64 -4.98
CA ARG A 85 -21.42 -2.56 -4.52
C ARG A 85 -20.91 -3.99 -4.58
N PRO A 86 -21.30 -4.87 -3.64
CA PRO A 86 -20.94 -6.27 -3.69
C PRO A 86 -21.34 -6.93 -5.02
N SER A 87 -20.51 -7.87 -5.49
CA SER A 87 -20.85 -8.76 -6.59
C SER A 87 -21.93 -9.77 -6.13
N PRO A 88 -22.73 -10.34 -7.04
CA PRO A 88 -23.68 -11.39 -6.69
C PRO A 88 -22.94 -12.61 -6.14
N ALA A 89 -23.62 -13.40 -5.31
CA ALA A 89 -23.08 -14.66 -4.81
C ALA A 89 -22.82 -15.68 -5.93
N ASN A 90 -23.59 -15.62 -7.04
CA ASN A 90 -23.33 -16.46 -8.21
C ASN A 90 -22.12 -15.93 -8.98
N ALA A 91 -21.02 -16.67 -8.94
CA ALA A 91 -19.76 -16.32 -9.57
C ALA A 91 -19.76 -16.49 -11.10
N ALA A 92 -20.84 -16.98 -11.72
CA ALA A 92 -20.93 -17.09 -13.17
C ALA A 92 -20.95 -15.69 -13.83
N ALA A 93 -20.23 -15.56 -14.96
CA ALA A 93 -20.29 -14.35 -15.76
C ALA A 93 -21.67 -14.24 -16.44
N PRO A 94 -22.35 -13.08 -16.37
CA PRO A 94 -23.51 -12.82 -17.21
C PRO A 94 -23.20 -13.07 -18.70
N THR A 95 -24.19 -13.56 -19.45
CA THR A 95 -24.05 -13.83 -20.88
C THR A 95 -23.46 -12.63 -21.63
N GLY A 96 -22.44 -12.87 -22.46
CA GLY A 96 -21.77 -11.82 -23.23
C GLY A 96 -20.78 -10.96 -22.43
N THR A 97 -20.40 -11.38 -21.21
CA THR A 97 -19.39 -10.71 -20.39
C THR A 97 -18.28 -11.66 -19.95
N THR A 98 -17.12 -11.09 -19.65
CA THR A 98 -15.98 -11.78 -19.05
C THR A 98 -15.88 -11.38 -17.58
N ARG A 99 -15.67 -12.36 -16.70
CA ARG A 99 -15.43 -12.16 -15.27
C ARG A 99 -13.94 -11.98 -14.99
N VAL A 100 -13.61 -11.07 -14.09
CA VAL A 100 -12.29 -10.97 -13.44
C VAL A 100 -12.44 -11.06 -11.93
N ASN A 101 -11.42 -11.63 -11.28
CA ASN A 101 -11.27 -11.53 -9.83
C ASN A 101 -10.91 -10.08 -9.51
N TRP A 102 -11.76 -9.40 -8.74
CA TRP A 102 -11.53 -8.03 -8.31
C TRP A 102 -10.83 -8.03 -6.95
N ARG A 103 -11.51 -7.80 -5.82
CA ARG A 103 -10.85 -7.97 -4.51
C ARG A 103 -10.39 -9.42 -4.25
N LEU A 104 -11.00 -10.41 -4.92
CA LEU A 104 -10.57 -11.80 -4.82
C LEU A 104 -9.15 -12.03 -5.39
N ALA A 105 -8.64 -11.13 -6.25
CA ALA A 105 -7.25 -11.19 -6.70
C ALA A 105 -6.24 -10.87 -5.59
N ILE A 106 -6.70 -10.22 -4.51
CA ILE A 106 -5.92 -10.01 -3.29
C ILE A 106 -6.16 -11.24 -2.42
N ASP A 107 -5.42 -12.31 -2.66
CA ASP A 107 -5.56 -13.57 -1.94
C ASP A 107 -4.62 -13.65 -0.72
N ASN A 108 -4.57 -14.81 -0.07
CA ASN A 108 -3.69 -15.05 1.08
C ASN A 108 -2.22 -14.93 0.68
N THR A 109 -1.83 -15.39 -0.51
CA THR A 109 -0.46 -15.31 -1.01
C THR A 109 -0.04 -13.86 -1.26
N TYR A 110 -0.93 -13.05 -1.87
CA TYR A 110 -0.72 -11.63 -2.09
C TYR A 110 -0.42 -10.92 -0.76
N VAL A 111 -1.26 -11.15 0.26
CA VAL A 111 -1.08 -10.52 1.59
C VAL A 111 0.15 -11.08 2.30
N ALA A 112 0.45 -12.37 2.17
CA ALA A 112 1.65 -12.97 2.77
C ALA A 112 2.93 -12.34 2.21
N ASN A 113 2.97 -12.13 0.89
CA ASN A 113 4.11 -11.51 0.19
C ASN A 113 4.31 -10.02 0.49
N LEU A 114 3.47 -9.43 1.35
CA LEU A 114 3.75 -8.12 1.96
C LEU A 114 4.73 -8.23 3.14
N GLN A 115 5.12 -9.43 3.56
CA GLN A 115 6.12 -9.67 4.61
C GLN A 115 7.46 -10.10 4.01
N PRO A 116 8.58 -9.97 4.74
CA PRO A 116 9.88 -10.44 4.27
C PRO A 116 9.87 -11.92 3.86
N ASN A 117 10.69 -12.28 2.88
CA ASN A 117 10.87 -13.66 2.44
C ASN A 117 11.16 -14.60 3.62
N GLY A 118 10.51 -15.77 3.64
CA GLY A 118 10.61 -16.75 4.71
C GLY A 118 9.68 -16.48 5.91
N THR A 119 8.97 -15.34 5.94
CA THR A 119 7.97 -15.09 6.99
C THR A 119 6.77 -16.02 6.82
N VAL A 120 6.45 -16.79 7.86
CA VAL A 120 5.24 -17.64 7.90
C VAL A 120 4.05 -16.79 8.31
N VAL A 121 3.07 -16.62 7.42
CA VAL A 121 1.88 -15.80 7.67
C VAL A 121 0.64 -16.69 7.85
N PRO A 122 0.00 -16.69 9.04
CA PRO A 122 -1.21 -17.46 9.28
C PRO A 122 -2.46 -16.72 8.78
N PHE A 123 -3.39 -17.48 8.19
CA PHE A 123 -4.71 -17.04 7.77
C PHE A 123 -5.76 -17.97 8.36
N THR A 124 -6.67 -17.41 9.16
CA THR A 124 -7.76 -18.16 9.80
C THR A 124 -9.09 -17.84 9.11
N THR A 125 -9.85 -18.87 8.77
CA THR A 125 -11.25 -18.77 8.30
C THR A 125 -12.09 -19.76 9.09
N GLY A 126 -13.04 -19.24 9.88
CA GLY A 126 -13.75 -20.08 10.85
C GLY A 126 -12.78 -20.66 11.86
N THR A 127 -12.75 -22.00 11.99
CA THR A 127 -11.84 -22.73 12.88
C THR A 127 -10.57 -23.24 12.18
N THR A 128 -10.44 -23.05 10.87
CA THR A 128 -9.29 -23.55 10.10
C THR A 128 -8.24 -22.46 9.92
N THR A 129 -7.00 -22.76 10.30
CA THR A 129 -5.83 -21.91 10.04
C THR A 129 -4.94 -22.56 9.00
N THR A 130 -4.62 -21.79 7.96
CA THR A 130 -3.64 -22.15 6.93
C THR A 130 -2.50 -21.15 6.99
N SER A 131 -1.26 -21.60 6.72
CA SER A 131 -0.10 -20.72 6.71
C SER A 131 0.50 -20.64 5.32
N VAL A 132 0.93 -19.44 4.92
CA VAL A 132 1.63 -19.21 3.67
C VAL A 132 3.04 -18.71 4.00
N ASN A 133 4.05 -19.30 3.37
CA ASN A 133 5.41 -18.79 3.42
C ASN A 133 5.53 -17.61 2.44
N SER A 134 5.85 -16.44 2.97
CA SER A 134 6.11 -15.26 2.15
C SER A 134 7.32 -15.47 1.25
N THR A 135 7.21 -15.04 0.00
CA THR A 135 8.33 -14.83 -0.93
C THR A 135 8.54 -13.33 -1.23
N GLY A 136 7.95 -12.46 -0.40
CA GLY A 136 7.99 -11.01 -0.55
C GLY A 136 9.40 -10.43 -0.43
N ALA A 137 9.70 -9.45 -1.29
CA ALA A 137 10.96 -8.72 -1.30
C ALA A 137 10.74 -7.25 -1.63
N GLY A 138 11.75 -6.41 -1.39
CA GLY A 138 11.73 -4.99 -1.69
C GLY A 138 11.04 -4.14 -0.62
N LEU A 139 10.88 -2.85 -0.93
CA LEU A 139 10.52 -1.81 0.04
C LEU A 139 9.30 -2.16 0.90
N ALA A 140 8.20 -2.61 0.28
CA ALA A 140 6.97 -2.89 1.01
C ALA A 140 7.13 -4.07 1.98
N ALA A 141 7.94 -5.07 1.64
CA ALA A 141 8.15 -6.25 2.46
C ALA A 141 9.21 -6.01 3.55
N GLU A 142 10.31 -5.36 3.21
CA GLU A 142 11.57 -5.40 3.98
C GLU A 142 11.93 -4.06 4.65
N TYR A 143 11.11 -3.02 4.51
CA TYR A 143 11.42 -1.72 5.11
C TYR A 143 11.54 -1.80 6.63
N VAL A 144 12.66 -1.26 7.14
CA VAL A 144 12.93 -1.08 8.56
C VAL A 144 13.42 0.36 8.78
N THR A 145 12.77 1.08 9.68
CA THR A 145 13.15 2.45 10.04
C THR A 145 14.59 2.50 10.55
N GLY A 146 15.34 3.54 10.21
CA GLY A 146 16.68 3.76 10.76
C GLY A 146 17.79 2.88 10.18
N GLN A 147 17.52 2.07 9.14
CA GLN A 147 18.51 1.13 8.56
C GLN A 147 19.20 1.65 7.28
N GLY A 148 18.94 2.88 6.85
CA GLY A 148 19.68 3.55 5.77
C GLY A 148 19.42 3.03 4.35
N LYS A 149 18.72 1.89 4.20
CA LYS A 149 18.42 1.23 2.91
C LYS A 149 17.63 2.09 1.91
N GLU A 150 16.99 3.15 2.39
CA GLU A 150 16.10 3.99 1.57
C GLU A 150 16.70 5.32 1.13
N LEU A 151 17.87 5.65 1.63
CA LEU A 151 18.64 6.80 1.20
C LEU A 151 19.49 6.42 0.01
N LEU A 152 19.61 7.34 -0.96
CA LEU A 152 20.68 7.23 -1.93
C LEU A 152 22.00 7.18 -1.15
N PRO A 153 22.83 6.14 -1.34
CA PRO A 153 24.09 6.02 -0.63
C PRO A 153 24.94 7.26 -0.89
N ILE A 154 25.55 7.81 0.16
CA ILE A 154 26.66 8.74 -0.05
C ILE A 154 27.75 7.90 -0.74
N PRO A 155 28.31 8.35 -1.89
CA PRO A 155 29.37 7.60 -2.56
C PRO A 155 30.48 7.27 -1.58
N GLN A 156 30.98 6.03 -1.61
CA GLN A 156 32.01 5.58 -0.68
C GLN A 156 33.23 6.50 -0.70
N THR A 157 33.61 6.96 -1.90
CA THR A 157 34.70 7.93 -2.10
C THR A 157 34.51 9.24 -1.33
N THR A 158 33.27 9.70 -1.15
CA THR A 158 32.95 10.89 -0.37
C THR A 158 33.07 10.63 1.13
N LEU A 159 32.64 9.46 1.61
CA LEU A 159 32.80 9.05 3.01
C LEU A 159 34.28 8.83 3.38
N ASP A 160 35.08 8.31 2.45
CA ASP A 160 36.51 8.07 2.65
C ASP A 160 37.30 9.39 2.70
N THR A 161 36.84 10.42 1.99
CA THR A 161 37.50 11.74 1.93
C THR A 161 37.10 12.65 3.09
N ASP A 162 35.87 12.51 3.60
CA ASP A 162 35.37 13.26 4.75
C ASP A 162 34.97 12.31 5.90
N PRO A 163 35.91 11.96 6.80
CA PRO A 163 35.64 11.02 7.90
C PRO A 163 34.65 11.55 8.95
N ALA A 164 34.31 12.85 8.92
CA ALA A 164 33.26 13.41 9.76
C ALA A 164 31.85 13.21 9.16
N LEU A 165 31.76 13.00 7.83
CA LEU A 165 30.53 12.70 7.15
C LEU A 165 30.13 11.24 7.40
N LYS A 166 28.95 11.05 8.00
CA LYS A 166 28.34 9.73 8.19
C LYS A 166 26.98 9.72 7.55
N GLN A 167 26.64 8.64 6.85
CA GLN A 167 25.27 8.44 6.38
C GLN A 167 24.36 8.24 7.59
N ASN A 168 23.61 9.29 7.97
CA ASN A 168 22.66 9.22 9.07
C ASN A 168 21.36 8.62 8.58
N ALA A 169 21.04 7.42 9.08
CA ALA A 169 19.79 6.74 8.80
C ALA A 169 18.65 7.13 9.76
N GLY A 170 18.97 7.81 10.86
CA GLY A 170 18.03 8.25 11.88
C GLY A 170 17.33 9.55 11.47
N TYR A 171 16.04 9.42 11.16
CA TYR A 171 15.06 10.51 11.16
C TYR A 171 14.18 10.38 12.40
#